data_AF-A0A365TGN9-F1
#
_entry.id   AF-A0A365TGN9-F1
#
_cell.length_a   1.000
_cell.length_b   1.000
_cell.length_c   1.000
_cell.angle_alpha   90.00
_cell.angle_beta   90.00
_cell.angle_gamma   90.00
#
_symmetry.space_group_name_H-M   'P 1'
#
loop_
_entity.id
_entity.type
_entity.pdbx_description
1 polymer ?
#
loop_
_entity_poly.entity_id
_entity_poly.type
_entity_poly.pdbx_seq_one_letter_code
_entity_poly.pdbx_strand_id
1 'polypeptide(L)'
;MGARLRRLFAVTTALTFALILLGVYTASAGAGLSCGADWPFCAGGLLWETVPGFIEWFHRLVAMITGFFILGTTWGAWKYYDSTRIRAAATLALVVLPVQILLGGGTVLFYGVWVQVAHHAAALVIFAALLAATLWAYEEPRAETASATETADGYPSDD
;
A
#
# COMPACT_ATOMS: atom_id res chain seq x y z
N MET A 1 13.77 -5.37 16.27
CA MET A 1 13.45 -5.33 14.81
C MET A 1 11.96 -5.16 14.51
N GLY A 2 11.04 -5.75 15.32
CA GLY A 2 9.59 -5.69 15.08
C GLY A 2 8.99 -4.29 14.95
N ALA A 3 9.49 -3.28 15.68
CA ALA A 3 8.97 -1.91 15.59
C ALA A 3 9.18 -1.25 14.20
N ARG A 4 10.30 -1.53 13.52
CA ARG A 4 10.57 -0.99 12.18
C ARG A 4 9.65 -1.63 11.15
N LEU A 5 9.39 -2.93 11.29
CA LEU A 5 8.51 -3.65 10.39
C LEU A 5 7.05 -3.24 10.58
N ARG A 6 6.55 -3.15 11.81
CA ARG A 6 5.21 -2.61 12.12
C ARG A 6 5.02 -1.21 11.53
N ARG A 7 6.04 -0.34 11.63
CA ARG A 7 6.02 0.97 10.97
C ARG A 7 5.95 0.86 9.45
N LEU A 8 6.65 -0.08 8.81
CA LEU A 8 6.54 -0.28 7.37
C LEU A 8 5.11 -0.65 6.94
N PHE A 9 4.45 -1.55 7.67
CA PHE A 9 3.04 -1.91 7.42
C PHE A 9 2.12 -0.69 7.57
N ALA A 10 2.28 0.07 8.66
CA ALA A 10 1.49 1.28 8.90
C ALA A 10 1.72 2.36 7.83
N VAL A 11 2.97 2.61 7.45
CA VAL A 11 3.34 3.58 6.40
C VAL A 11 2.77 3.14 5.06
N THR A 12 2.89 1.87 4.69
CA THR A 12 2.35 1.33 3.43
C THR A 12 0.82 1.47 3.37
N THR A 13 0.14 1.17 4.48
CA THR A 13 -1.33 1.34 4.59
C THR A 13 -1.74 2.80 4.48
N ALA A 14 -1.05 3.70 5.17
CA ALA A 14 -1.32 5.14 5.11
C ALA A 14 -1.05 5.73 3.72
N LEU A 15 0.06 5.32 3.07
CA LEU A 15 0.38 5.71 1.69
C LEU A 15 -0.69 5.22 0.72
N THR A 16 -1.15 3.98 0.86
CA THR A 16 -2.22 3.41 0.03
C THR A 16 -3.53 4.18 0.19
N PHE A 17 -3.91 4.52 1.43
CA PHE A 17 -5.07 5.34 1.69
C PHE A 17 -4.96 6.75 1.07
N ALA A 18 -3.82 7.41 1.27
CA ALA A 18 -3.55 8.72 0.67
C ALA A 18 -3.58 8.66 -0.87
N LEU A 19 -3.06 7.58 -1.47
CA LEU A 19 -3.11 7.35 -2.91
C LEU A 19 -4.54 7.20 -3.43
N ILE A 20 -5.42 6.51 -2.69
CA ILE A 20 -6.84 6.38 -3.03
C ILE A 20 -7.49 7.77 -3.04
N LEU A 21 -7.26 8.59 -2.01
CA LEU A 21 -7.78 9.96 -1.95
C LEU A 21 -7.24 10.83 -3.09
N LEU A 22 -5.95 10.70 -3.42
CA LEU A 22 -5.33 11.39 -4.54
C LEU A 22 -5.93 10.95 -5.89
N GLY A 23 -6.29 9.67 -6.04
CA GLY A 23 -7.00 9.16 -7.22
C GLY A 23 -8.41 9.75 -7.35
N VAL A 24 -9.16 9.81 -6.26
CA VAL A 24 -10.48 10.48 -6.21
C VAL A 24 -10.34 11.96 -6.59
N TYR A 25 -9.34 12.64 -6.04
CA TYR A 25 -9.05 14.03 -6.38
C TYR A 25 -8.74 14.19 -7.87
N THR A 26 -7.86 13.35 -8.44
CA THR A 26 -7.49 13.35 -9.86
C THR A 26 -8.72 13.22 -10.76
N ALA A 27 -9.63 12.30 -10.43
CA ALA A 27 -10.88 12.14 -11.17
C ALA A 27 -11.79 13.37 -11.03
N SER A 28 -11.99 13.88 -9.81
CA SER A 28 -12.87 15.03 -9.54
C SER A 28 -12.35 16.34 -10.14
N ALA A 29 -11.02 16.49 -10.28
CA ALA A 29 -10.38 17.64 -10.91
C ALA A 29 -10.42 17.57 -12.45
N GLY A 30 -11.00 16.51 -13.04
CA GLY A 30 -11.00 16.30 -14.48
C GLY A 30 -9.62 16.00 -15.05
N ALA A 31 -8.65 15.64 -14.20
CA ALA A 31 -7.25 15.50 -14.58
C ALA A 31 -6.91 14.11 -15.17
N GLY A 32 -7.79 13.12 -15.05
CA GLY A 32 -7.50 11.71 -15.39
C GLY A 32 -7.28 11.38 -16.87
N LEU A 33 -7.26 12.37 -17.77
CA LEU A 33 -6.96 12.21 -19.21
C LEU A 33 -5.91 13.23 -19.69
N SER A 34 -5.25 13.93 -18.77
CA SER A 34 -4.33 15.03 -19.09
C SER A 34 -3.03 14.55 -19.71
N CYS A 35 -2.61 13.32 -19.38
CA CYS A 35 -1.45 12.65 -19.96
C CYS A 35 -1.75 11.98 -21.32
N GLY A 36 -3.00 12.02 -21.79
CA GLY A 36 -3.42 11.30 -22.99
C GLY A 36 -3.24 9.78 -22.87
N ALA A 37 -2.99 9.12 -24.01
CA ALA A 37 -2.74 7.68 -24.08
C ALA A 37 -1.30 7.30 -23.70
N ASP A 38 -0.48 8.26 -23.26
CA ASP A 38 0.85 7.95 -22.73
C ASP A 38 0.66 7.23 -21.39
N TRP A 39 1.05 5.96 -21.39
CA TRP A 39 1.06 5.11 -20.22
C TRP A 39 2.17 4.06 -20.38
N PRO A 40 3.04 3.86 -19.38
CA PRO A 40 2.94 4.32 -17.99
C PRO A 40 3.41 5.77 -17.73
N PHE A 41 4.10 6.38 -18.70
CA PHE A 41 4.64 7.75 -18.58
C PHE A 41 3.58 8.82 -18.86
N CYS A 42 3.86 10.09 -18.60
CA CYS A 42 2.98 11.22 -18.91
C CYS A 42 3.76 12.25 -19.74
N ALA A 43 3.23 12.67 -20.89
CA ALA A 43 3.71 13.83 -21.65
C ALA A 43 5.12 13.73 -22.27
N GLY A 44 5.48 12.62 -22.92
CA GLY A 44 6.74 12.53 -23.70
C GLY A 44 8.05 12.92 -22.97
N GLY A 45 8.06 13.08 -21.64
CA GLY A 45 9.13 13.68 -20.84
C GLY A 45 8.82 13.76 -19.34
N LEU A 46 9.73 14.38 -18.56
CA LEU A 46 9.69 14.38 -17.08
C LEU A 46 8.98 15.62 -16.46
N LEU A 47 8.52 16.59 -17.28
CA LEU A 47 7.98 17.87 -16.81
C LEU A 47 6.55 18.10 -17.35
N TRP A 48 5.66 18.56 -16.47
CA TRP A 48 4.27 18.86 -16.78
C TRP A 48 4.10 20.27 -17.34
N GLU A 49 3.37 20.40 -18.45
CA GLU A 49 3.08 21.71 -19.06
C GLU A 49 1.82 22.36 -18.47
N THR A 50 0.95 21.57 -17.82
CA THR A 50 -0.33 22.04 -17.27
C THR A 50 -0.56 21.51 -15.85
N VAL A 51 -1.41 22.22 -15.08
CA VAL A 51 -1.80 21.80 -13.72
C VAL A 51 -2.54 20.45 -13.72
N PRO A 52 -3.52 20.18 -14.61
CA PRO A 52 -4.14 18.85 -14.70
C PRO A 52 -3.13 17.75 -15.05
N GLY A 53 -2.18 18.01 -15.95
CA GLY A 53 -1.09 17.10 -16.26
C GLY A 53 -0.22 16.76 -15.06
N PHE A 54 0.11 17.76 -14.24
CA PHE A 54 0.82 17.55 -12.98
C PHE A 54 0.04 16.63 -12.02
N ILE A 55 -1.26 16.85 -11.86
CA ILE A 55 -2.10 16.06 -10.93
C ILE A 55 -2.08 14.58 -11.34
N GLU A 56 -2.27 14.29 -12.62
CA GLU A 56 -2.27 12.90 -13.10
C GLU A 56 -0.89 12.25 -13.01
N TRP A 57 0.18 12.95 -13.43
CA TRP A 57 1.56 12.49 -13.28
C TRP A 57 1.90 12.22 -11.81
N PHE A 58 1.51 13.11 -10.90
CA PHE A 58 1.80 12.99 -9.48
C PHE A 58 1.08 11.79 -8.87
N HIS A 59 -0.18 11.55 -9.25
CA HIS A 59 -0.89 10.32 -8.88
C HIS A 59 -0.13 9.06 -9.32
N ARG A 60 0.35 9.01 -10.57
CA ARG A 60 1.14 7.88 -11.10
C ARG A 60 2.47 7.70 -10.37
N LEU A 61 3.17 8.79 -10.04
CA LEU A 61 4.41 8.76 -9.24
C LEU A 61 4.17 8.15 -7.86
N VAL A 62 3.17 8.64 -7.14
CA VAL A 62 2.83 8.12 -5.80
C VAL A 62 2.36 6.67 -5.88
N ALA A 63 1.65 6.27 -6.95
CA ALA A 63 1.27 4.89 -7.19
C ALA A 63 2.49 3.97 -7.35
N MET A 64 3.49 4.37 -8.14
CA MET A 64 4.74 3.60 -8.30
C MET A 64 5.47 3.43 -6.97
N ILE A 65 5.64 4.52 -6.20
CA ILE A 65 6.29 4.48 -4.88
C ILE A 65 5.52 3.53 -3.95
N THR A 66 4.19 3.65 -3.89
CA THR A 66 3.34 2.79 -3.07
C THR A 66 3.47 1.32 -3.45
N GLY A 67 3.59 1.00 -4.75
CA GLY A 67 3.85 -0.36 -5.23
C GLY A 67 5.13 -0.97 -4.65
N PHE A 68 6.23 -0.21 -4.57
CA PHE A 68 7.46 -0.67 -3.91
C PHE A 68 7.29 -0.89 -2.40
N PHE A 69 6.49 -0.06 -1.73
CA PHE A 69 6.16 -0.27 -0.31
C PHE A 69 5.33 -1.54 -0.09
N ILE A 70 4.41 -1.88 -1.02
CA ILE A 70 3.66 -3.15 -0.99
C ILE A 70 4.59 -4.35 -1.15
N LEU A 71 5.55 -4.27 -2.10
CA LEU A 71 6.59 -5.29 -2.29
C LEU A 71 7.42 -5.49 -1.00
N GLY A 72 7.92 -4.39 -0.42
CA GLY A 72 8.71 -4.42 0.81
C GLY A 72 7.93 -4.95 2.01
N THR A 73 6.65 -4.57 2.14
CA THR A 73 5.75 -5.06 3.19
C THR A 73 5.50 -6.56 3.05
N THR A 74 5.26 -7.04 1.84
CA THR A 74 5.05 -8.47 1.58
C THR A 74 6.31 -9.28 1.85
N TRP A 75 7.47 -8.82 1.37
CA TRP A 75 8.75 -9.45 1.70
C TRP A 75 8.98 -9.49 3.21
N GLY A 76 8.72 -8.38 3.92
CA GLY A 76 8.84 -8.30 5.37
C GLY A 76 7.88 -9.24 6.11
N ALA A 77 6.63 -9.37 5.62
CA ALA A 77 5.65 -10.33 6.15
C ALA A 77 6.18 -11.77 6.10
N TRP A 78 6.70 -12.17 4.94
CA TRP A 78 7.22 -13.53 4.74
C TRP A 78 8.53 -13.79 5.50
N LYS A 79 9.38 -12.76 5.65
CA LYS A 79 10.69 -12.91 6.28
C LYS A 79 10.65 -12.92 7.81
N TYR A 80 9.71 -12.22 8.43
CA TYR A 80 9.76 -11.92 9.87
C TYR A 80 8.49 -12.25 10.67
N TYR A 81 7.38 -12.60 10.03
CA TYR A 81 6.15 -13.03 10.71
C TYR A 81 5.85 -14.48 10.37
N ASP A 82 5.47 -15.30 11.35
CA ASP A 82 4.99 -16.67 11.12
C ASP A 82 3.47 -16.77 10.98
N SER A 83 2.75 -15.70 11.32
CA SER A 83 1.29 -15.62 11.17
C SER A 83 0.87 -15.78 9.72
N THR A 84 0.15 -16.88 9.44
CA THR A 84 -0.39 -17.17 8.11
C THR A 84 -1.35 -16.08 7.64
N ARG A 85 -2.11 -15.46 8.56
CA ARG A 85 -3.06 -14.39 8.22
C ARG A 85 -2.35 -13.12 7.72
N ILE A 86 -1.26 -12.72 8.40
CA ILE A 86 -0.43 -11.56 7.98
C ILE A 86 0.18 -11.83 6.60
N ARG A 87 0.79 -13.02 6.40
CA ARG A 87 1.37 -13.42 5.11
C ARG A 87 0.32 -13.45 4.00
N ALA A 88 -0.85 -14.04 4.25
CA ALA A 88 -1.93 -14.14 3.27
C ALA A 88 -2.48 -12.76 2.87
N ALA A 89 -2.72 -11.87 3.83
CA ALA A 89 -3.21 -10.53 3.53
C ALA A 89 -2.17 -9.67 2.78
N ALA A 90 -0.90 -9.71 3.17
CA ALA A 90 0.15 -9.02 2.41
C ALA A 90 0.29 -9.59 0.98
N THR A 91 0.19 -10.91 0.83
CA THR A 91 0.23 -11.58 -0.48
C THR A 91 -0.98 -11.22 -1.34
N LEU A 92 -2.18 -11.11 -0.76
CA LEU A 92 -3.37 -10.66 -1.48
C LEU A 92 -3.17 -9.26 -2.04
N ALA A 93 -2.66 -8.32 -1.24
CA ALA A 93 -2.34 -6.97 -1.71
C ALA A 93 -1.34 -7.00 -2.88
N LEU A 94 -0.30 -7.83 -2.79
CA LEU A 94 0.68 -8.00 -3.85
C LEU A 94 0.10 -8.60 -5.14
N VAL A 95 -0.78 -9.60 -5.03
CA VAL A 95 -1.39 -10.27 -6.20
C VAL A 95 -2.42 -9.37 -6.88
N VAL A 96 -3.13 -8.54 -6.14
CA VAL A 96 -4.10 -7.58 -6.70
C VAL A 96 -3.39 -6.37 -7.35
N LEU A 97 -2.17 -6.03 -6.92
CA LEU A 97 -1.41 -4.89 -7.44
C LEU A 97 -1.23 -4.91 -8.98
N PRO A 98 -0.84 -6.01 -9.66
CA PRO A 98 -0.83 -6.07 -11.12
C PRO A 98 -2.18 -5.76 -11.76
N VAL A 99 -3.27 -6.26 -11.19
CA VAL A 99 -4.64 -5.96 -11.66
C VAL A 99 -4.93 -4.47 -11.50
N GLN A 100 -4.54 -3.88 -10.38
CA GLN A 100 -4.68 -2.44 -10.12
C GLN A 100 -3.94 -1.58 -11.15
N ILE A 101 -2.71 -1.98 -11.51
CA ILE A 101 -1.88 -1.30 -12.51
C ILE A 101 -2.56 -1.36 -13.88
N LEU A 102 -3.04 -2.54 -14.29
CA LEU A 102 -3.74 -2.71 -15.57
C LEU A 102 -5.05 -1.91 -15.63
N LEU A 103 -5.85 -1.94 -14.55
CA LEU A 103 -7.07 -1.14 -14.46
C LEU A 103 -6.77 0.36 -14.47
N GLY A 104 -5.68 0.80 -13.85
CA GLY A 104 -5.23 2.20 -13.88
C GLY A 104 -4.75 2.65 -15.26
N GLY A 105 -4.13 1.75 -16.04
CA GLY A 105 -3.90 2.01 -17.47
C GLY A 105 -5.21 2.07 -18.25
N GLY A 106 -6.18 1.21 -17.91
CA GLY A 106 -7.49 1.22 -18.54
C GLY A 106 -8.29 2.50 -18.30
N THR A 107 -8.14 3.17 -17.15
CA THR A 107 -8.81 4.45 -16.89
C THR A 107 -8.34 5.56 -17.82
N VAL A 108 -7.16 5.46 -18.42
CA VAL A 108 -6.63 6.47 -19.37
C VAL A 108 -6.74 6.02 -20.83
N LEU A 109 -6.59 4.72 -21.11
CA LEU A 109 -6.58 4.18 -22.48
C LEU A 109 -7.98 3.98 -23.07
N PHE A 110 -8.95 3.55 -22.26
CA PHE A 110 -10.31 3.22 -22.73
C PHE A 110 -11.40 4.07 -22.08
N TYR A 111 -11.11 4.69 -20.94
CA TYR A 111 -11.95 5.61 -20.17
C TYR A 111 -13.45 5.25 -20.10
N GLY A 112 -13.91 4.75 -18.95
CA GLY A 112 -15.32 4.46 -18.74
C GLY A 112 -15.68 4.23 -17.28
N VAL A 113 -16.96 4.32 -16.96
CA VAL A 113 -17.44 4.15 -15.56
C VAL A 113 -17.06 2.79 -14.99
N TRP A 114 -17.15 1.72 -15.78
CA TRP A 114 -16.86 0.37 -15.32
C TRP A 114 -15.38 0.14 -14.99
N VAL A 115 -14.46 0.68 -15.81
CA VAL A 115 -13.02 0.56 -15.53
C VAL A 115 -12.62 1.43 -14.33
N GLN A 116 -13.23 2.60 -14.15
CA GLN A 116 -13.00 3.44 -12.97
C GLN A 116 -13.51 2.79 -11.69
N VAL A 117 -14.73 2.21 -11.72
CA VAL A 117 -15.28 1.47 -10.58
C VAL A 117 -14.43 0.25 -10.25
N ALA A 118 -14.03 -0.53 -11.26
CA ALA A 118 -13.16 -1.68 -11.06
C ALA A 118 -11.80 -1.29 -10.48
N HIS A 119 -11.19 -0.22 -10.99
CA HIS A 119 -9.92 0.33 -10.49
C HIS A 119 -10.04 0.77 -9.03
N HIS A 120 -11.13 1.44 -8.65
CA HIS A 120 -11.34 1.86 -7.27
C HIS A 120 -11.63 0.67 -6.34
N ALA A 121 -12.42 -0.30 -6.79
CA ALA A 121 -12.72 -1.50 -6.01
C ALA A 121 -11.46 -2.34 -5.73
N ALA A 122 -10.61 -2.54 -6.74
CA ALA A 122 -9.33 -3.23 -6.56
C ALA A 122 -8.39 -2.47 -5.61
N ALA A 123 -8.37 -1.13 -5.65
CA ALA A 123 -7.63 -0.33 -4.66
C ALA A 123 -8.12 -0.55 -3.23
N LEU A 124 -9.44 -0.63 -3.02
CA LEU A 124 -10.04 -0.91 -1.72
C LEU A 124 -9.72 -2.33 -1.21
N VAL A 125 -9.64 -3.32 -2.09
CA VAL A 125 -9.19 -4.67 -1.73
C VAL A 125 -7.74 -4.66 -1.25
N ILE A 126 -6.84 -3.97 -1.97
CA ILE A 126 -5.44 -3.80 -1.55
C ILE A 126 -5.38 -3.10 -0.19
N PHE A 127 -6.12 -2.00 -0.02
CA PHE A 127 -6.15 -1.25 1.23
C PHE A 127 -6.66 -2.09 2.40
N ALA A 128 -7.77 -2.80 2.25
CA ALA A 128 -8.34 -3.65 3.29
C ALA A 128 -7.38 -4.76 3.70
N ALA A 129 -6.68 -5.38 2.73
CA ALA A 129 -5.67 -6.40 3.00
C ALA A 129 -4.47 -5.84 3.77
N LEU A 130 -3.94 -4.68 3.37
CA LEU A 130 -2.84 -4.01 4.08
C LEU A 130 -3.24 -3.54 5.48
N LEU A 131 -4.46 -3.02 5.63
CA LEU A 131 -5.02 -2.61 6.91
C LEU A 131 -5.13 -3.81 7.85
N ALA A 132 -5.71 -4.93 7.39
CA ALA A 132 -5.79 -6.15 8.18
C ALA A 132 -4.41 -6.66 8.60
N ALA A 133 -3.46 -6.71 7.67
CA ALA A 133 -2.09 -7.11 7.94
C ALA A 133 -1.41 -6.18 8.97
N THR A 134 -1.67 -4.87 8.88
CA THR A 134 -1.18 -3.87 9.83
C THR A 134 -1.77 -4.09 11.22
N LEU A 135 -3.09 -4.24 11.35
CA LEU A 135 -3.74 -4.45 12.64
C LEU A 135 -3.20 -5.71 13.34
N TRP A 136 -3.15 -6.84 12.63
CA TRP A 136 -2.61 -8.09 13.17
C TRP A 136 -1.12 -7.99 13.53
N ALA A 137 -0.32 -7.27 12.74
CA ALA A 137 1.09 -7.04 13.05
C ALA A 137 1.30 -6.25 14.36
N TYR A 138 0.33 -5.42 14.77
CA TYR A 138 0.35 -4.68 16.02
C TYR A 138 -0.26 -5.45 17.20
N GLU A 139 -1.15 -6.41 16.96
CA GLU A 139 -1.70 -7.32 17.99
C GLU A 139 -0.66 -8.29 18.54
N GLU A 140 0.32 -8.71 17.73
CA GLU A 140 1.35 -9.64 18.23
C GLU A 140 2.16 -9.02 19.40
N PRO A 141 2.35 -9.77 20.51
CA PRO A 141 3.09 -9.27 21.68
C PRO A 141 4.47 -8.75 21.29
N ARG A 142 4.88 -7.63 21.89
CA ARG A 142 6.25 -7.16 21.71
C ARG A 142 7.17 -8.13 22.44
N ALA A 143 8.07 -8.81 21.72
CA ALA A 143 9.08 -9.71 22.30
C ALA A 143 9.92 -9.07 23.43
N GLU A 144 9.91 -7.74 23.54
CA GLU A 144 10.58 -6.94 24.56
C GLU A 144 9.96 -7.09 25.97
N THR A 145 8.67 -7.44 26.09
CA THR A 145 8.01 -7.61 27.40
C THR A 145 8.20 -9.01 27.98
N ALA A 146 8.29 -10.04 27.14
CA ALA A 146 8.44 -11.42 27.59
C ALA A 146 9.78 -11.67 28.34
N SER A 147 10.87 -11.06 27.87
CA SER A 147 12.18 -11.21 28.48
C SER A 147 12.33 -10.50 29.84
N ALA A 148 11.52 -9.47 30.11
CA ALA A 148 11.60 -8.72 31.37
C ALA A 148 10.83 -9.42 32.51
N THR A 149 9.75 -10.13 32.17
CA THR A 149 8.98 -10.92 33.15
C THR A 149 9.74 -12.18 33.56
N GLU A 150 10.41 -12.87 32.64
CA GLU A 150 11.17 -14.09 32.94
C GLU A 150 12.39 -13.85 33.86
N THR A 151 12.99 -12.65 33.81
CA THR A 151 14.06 -12.25 34.75
C THR A 151 13.56 -11.86 36.14
N ALA A 152 12.28 -11.51 36.29
CA ALA A 152 11.71 -11.10 37.58
C ALA A 152 11.24 -12.29 38.44
N ASP A 153 10.82 -13.39 37.80
CA ASP A 153 10.31 -14.59 38.48
C ASP A 153 11.42 -15.59 38.89
N GLY A 154 12.69 -15.28 38.59
CA GLY A 154 13.84 -16.15 38.82
C GLY A 154 14.59 -15.97 40.14
N TYR A 155 14.09 -15.19 41.11
CA TYR A 155 14.75 -15.06 42.42
C TYR A 155 14.29 -16.19 43.36
N PRO A 156 15.17 -17.13 43.77
CA PRO A 156 14.83 -18.08 44.81
C PRO A 156 14.65 -17.32 46.12
N SER A 157 13.46 -17.41 46.72
CA SER A 157 13.29 -17.08 48.13
C SER A 157 13.95 -18.19 48.95
N ASP A 158 15.17 -17.95 49.41
CA ASP A 158 15.83 -18.80 50.40
C ASP A 158 15.12 -18.62 51.75
N ASP A 159 14.21 -19.54 52.08
CA ASP A 159 13.68 -19.80 53.43
C ASP A 159 14.27 -21.11 53.99
#